data_AF-R5P8X3-F1
#
_entry.id   AF-R5P8X3-F1
#
_cell.length_a   1.000
_cell.length_b   1.000
_cell.length_c   1.000
_cell.angle_alpha   90.00
_cell.angle_beta   90.00
_cell.angle_gamma   90.00
#
_symmetry.space_group_name_H-M   'P 1'
#
loop_
_entity.id
_entity.type
_entity.pdbx_description
1 polymer ?
#
loop_
_entity_poly.entity_id
_entity_poly.type
_entity_poly.pdbx_seq_one_letter_code
_entity_poly.pdbx_strand_id
1 'polypeptide(L)'
;MGAVASLGLLASCSSDDDLSTGGNGKDGLQQIKIGMGVQANVATRGTGTVGAVGEKENTWANQTVNVYMLNKGTLDLAMFGEDPIYENTVLTTPTDNASGIATELVGGVAQYKYYPTTKTAFDFWGYRLDDANDTTATNQEGSATAAAIENNKFVPYISGDSLLIGFKIDGTQDIMAGKAVPTEEEIRKCGGGEDNIYSAFAARRDVQPNIKFEHLLSRLNFQVLDGKKTATTDPDKAVKVTGITVKSKATGKLVIAYQGAETTFENVSDQLIVDKDADSEKDAALLKELKVKQRAEGAPLTQNLEDLTPVTPAWNNGMAMATQVGEALLAIPAKKYEITINLKQKVQVKGDKGTPQEGDFEEKEYTYEADLNNTVNPEKGFEPGYSYNVTITVYGLSEIQITTTLIPWNDGGNIEMNPEDETFGETTTNNAYEWVKLEGDPTLTGATAEKTTYESFEALKEAVAANASNSGKIYKVGTGDPYEYYQCKVKVVTPPAPAATYTLDEYTFQEGVDNVEASYDTKEKLDADGVATAENEGNIYKVGTEESGYKYYKVTKHTSGE
;
A
#
# COMPACT_ATOMS: atom_id res chain seq x y z
N MET A 1 49.42 16.99 -22.04
CA MET A 1 49.35 17.38 -20.61
C MET A 1 48.27 16.54 -19.97
N GLY A 2 48.64 15.68 -19.03
CA GLY A 2 47.72 14.85 -18.26
C GLY A 2 47.85 15.11 -16.76
N ALA A 3 46.81 14.76 -16.01
CA ALA A 3 46.74 14.37 -14.60
C ALA A 3 45.25 14.05 -14.32
N VAL A 4 44.82 12.79 -14.12
CA VAL A 4 44.79 11.96 -12.89
C VAL A 4 43.84 12.46 -11.79
N ALA A 5 42.79 11.68 -11.52
CA ALA A 5 42.28 11.35 -10.18
C ALA A 5 41.51 10.01 -10.26
N SER A 6 41.63 9.19 -9.21
CA SER A 6 41.41 7.75 -9.15
C SER A 6 40.39 7.33 -8.07
N LEU A 7 39.90 6.09 -8.22
CA LEU A 7 39.43 5.12 -7.21
C LEU A 7 38.00 5.21 -6.64
N GLY A 8 37.30 4.05 -6.65
CA GLY A 8 36.16 3.80 -5.77
C GLY A 8 35.21 2.64 -6.13
N LEU A 9 35.72 1.40 -6.18
CA LEU A 9 35.03 0.11 -5.95
C LEU A 9 33.50 0.00 -6.13
N LEU A 10 33.09 -0.77 -7.16
CA LEU A 10 31.79 -1.43 -7.20
C LEU A 10 31.86 -2.69 -6.32
N ALA A 11 31.22 -2.65 -5.16
CA ALA A 11 31.03 -3.81 -4.29
C ALA A 11 29.58 -4.30 -4.38
N SER A 12 29.49 -5.58 -4.76
CA SER A 12 28.47 -6.58 -4.40
C SER A 12 27.48 -6.16 -3.30
N CYS A 13 26.19 -6.26 -3.59
CA CYS A 13 25.16 -6.52 -2.59
C CYS A 13 24.39 -7.78 -3.00
N SER A 14 25.09 -8.92 -2.93
CA SER A 14 24.49 -10.12 -2.36
C SER A 14 24.54 -9.94 -0.85
N SER A 15 23.38 -9.86 -0.21
CA SER A 15 23.21 -10.11 1.21
C SER A 15 21.81 -10.67 1.37
N ASP A 16 21.75 -11.99 1.51
CA ASP A 16 20.69 -12.67 2.20
C ASP A 16 20.32 -11.86 3.45
N ASP A 17 19.06 -11.42 3.55
CA ASP A 17 18.49 -10.97 4.82
C ASP A 17 18.30 -12.22 5.68
N ASP A 18 19.39 -12.67 6.28
CA ASP A 18 19.35 -13.50 7.46
C ASP A 18 18.72 -12.65 8.58
N LEU A 19 17.42 -12.89 8.81
CA LEU A 19 16.69 -12.49 10.02
C LEU A 19 17.22 -13.26 11.24
N SER A 20 18.51 -13.17 11.50
CA SER A 20 19.18 -13.63 12.72
C SER A 20 19.73 -12.42 13.45
N THR A 21 18.85 -11.72 14.17
CA THR A 21 19.24 -10.98 15.37
C THR A 21 18.37 -11.40 16.54
N GLY A 22 18.82 -12.48 17.19
CA GLY A 22 18.97 -12.49 18.64
C GLY A 22 17.71 -12.62 19.49
N GLY A 23 17.14 -13.83 19.48
CA GLY A 23 16.15 -14.25 20.46
C GLY A 23 15.46 -15.52 19.99
N ASN A 24 16.16 -16.66 19.99
CA ASN A 24 15.45 -17.93 20.01
C ASN A 24 14.52 -17.87 21.23
N GLY A 25 13.22 -17.80 20.98
CA GLY A 25 12.16 -17.85 21.99
C GLY A 25 12.22 -19.19 22.71
N LYS A 26 13.14 -19.29 23.66
CA LYS A 26 12.98 -20.19 24.79
C LYS A 26 12.02 -19.48 25.72
N ASP A 27 10.96 -20.19 26.09
CA ASP A 27 9.84 -19.75 26.94
C ASP A 27 8.60 -19.29 26.18
N GLY A 28 8.05 -20.11 25.26
CA GLY A 28 6.64 -20.03 24.82
C GLY A 28 6.15 -18.77 24.06
N LEU A 29 6.99 -17.73 23.94
CA LEU A 29 6.72 -16.52 23.14
C LEU A 29 7.30 -16.69 21.73
N GLN A 30 6.42 -16.72 20.73
CA GLN A 30 6.80 -16.64 19.32
C GLN A 30 6.51 -15.23 18.79
N GLN A 31 7.41 -14.68 17.99
CA GLN A 31 7.27 -13.32 17.46
C GLN A 31 7.00 -13.37 15.96
N ILE A 32 5.92 -12.71 15.53
CA ILE A 32 5.52 -12.62 14.13
C ILE A 32 5.58 -11.15 13.72
N LYS A 33 6.33 -10.88 12.65
CA LYS A 33 6.49 -9.54 12.10
C LYS A 33 5.68 -9.36 10.83
N ILE A 34 4.87 -8.31 10.82
CA ILE A 34 4.24 -7.80 9.61
C ILE A 34 4.77 -6.37 9.42
N GLY A 35 5.97 -6.26 8.83
CA GLY A 35 6.68 -4.99 8.58
C GLY A 35 7.99 -4.82 9.35
N MET A 36 8.69 -3.71 9.10
CA MET A 36 10.01 -3.41 9.66
C MET A 36 9.90 -2.42 10.84
N GLY A 37 10.41 -2.78 12.02
CA GLY A 37 10.61 -1.84 13.14
C GLY A 37 11.16 -2.47 14.42
N VAL A 38 11.51 -1.61 15.39
CA VAL A 38 12.17 -1.97 16.66
C VAL A 38 11.12 -2.36 17.70
N GLN A 39 11.37 -3.44 18.44
CA GLN A 39 10.34 -4.20 19.16
C GLN A 39 10.46 -4.09 20.69
N ALA A 40 9.30 -4.17 21.35
CA ALA A 40 9.20 -4.41 22.79
C ALA A 40 8.47 -5.75 23.01
N ASN A 41 9.06 -6.66 23.77
CA ASN A 41 8.37 -7.89 24.19
C ASN A 41 7.39 -7.53 25.31
N VAL A 42 6.11 -7.40 24.97
CA VAL A 42 5.05 -7.17 25.95
C VAL A 42 4.10 -8.36 25.89
N ALA A 43 4.06 -9.15 26.95
CA ALA A 43 3.03 -10.15 27.17
C ALA A 43 1.98 -9.51 28.09
N THR A 44 0.77 -9.27 27.57
CA THR A 44 -0.36 -8.86 28.41
C THR A 44 -1.23 -10.05 28.75
N ARG A 45 -1.99 -9.94 29.84
CA ARG A 45 -2.93 -10.96 30.30
C ARG A 45 -4.34 -10.47 29.98
N GLY A 46 -4.98 -11.04 28.95
CA GLY A 46 -6.41 -10.84 28.71
C GLY A 46 -7.28 -11.33 29.87
N THR A 47 -8.52 -10.84 29.95
CA THR A 47 -9.50 -11.18 31.01
C THR A 47 -9.65 -12.68 31.25
N GLY A 48 -9.57 -13.49 30.20
CA GLY A 48 -9.67 -14.94 30.32
C GLY A 48 -8.35 -15.67 30.43
N THR A 49 -7.24 -15.05 30.01
CA THR A 49 -5.94 -15.72 29.99
C THR A 49 -5.51 -16.09 31.41
N VAL A 50 -5.34 -17.37 31.66
CA VAL A 50 -4.75 -17.85 32.91
C VAL A 50 -3.23 -17.90 32.77
N GLY A 51 -2.51 -17.55 33.83
CA GLY A 51 -1.05 -17.45 33.78
C GLY A 51 -0.53 -16.31 32.88
N ALA A 52 0.80 -16.25 32.78
CA ALA A 52 1.53 -15.41 31.85
C ALA A 52 2.64 -16.27 31.22
N VAL A 53 3.39 -15.71 30.27
CA VAL A 53 4.45 -16.50 29.64
C VAL A 53 5.73 -16.44 30.47
N GLY A 54 6.36 -17.61 30.61
CA GLY A 54 7.55 -17.82 31.44
C GLY A 54 7.17 -18.36 32.82
N GLU A 55 7.96 -19.29 33.33
CA GLU A 55 7.64 -20.05 34.56
C GLU A 55 7.41 -19.16 35.79
N LYS A 56 8.11 -18.01 35.89
CA LYS A 56 8.02 -17.10 37.04
C LYS A 56 6.73 -16.30 37.07
N GLU A 57 6.22 -15.94 35.89
CA GLU A 57 5.02 -15.11 35.74
C GLU A 57 3.76 -15.98 35.53
N ASN A 58 3.94 -17.29 35.29
CA ASN A 58 2.87 -18.25 35.13
C ASN A 58 2.20 -18.62 36.47
N THR A 59 1.36 -17.72 36.97
CA THR A 59 0.67 -17.88 38.25
C THR A 59 -0.85 -17.85 38.10
N TRP A 60 -1.51 -18.65 38.94
CA TRP A 60 -2.95 -18.57 39.17
C TRP A 60 -3.29 -17.25 39.90
N ALA A 61 -4.48 -16.74 39.63
CA ALA A 61 -5.05 -15.52 40.18
C ALA A 61 -6.49 -15.76 40.66
N ASN A 62 -6.71 -16.85 41.43
CA ASN A 62 -8.02 -17.26 41.96
C ASN A 62 -9.07 -17.60 40.89
N GLN A 63 -8.64 -18.14 39.75
CA GLN A 63 -9.57 -18.65 38.75
C GLN A 63 -10.33 -19.87 39.28
N THR A 64 -11.50 -20.11 38.68
CA THR A 64 -12.33 -21.28 38.97
C THR A 64 -12.04 -22.42 37.99
N VAL A 65 -11.97 -23.64 38.47
CA VAL A 65 -11.85 -24.84 37.63
C VAL A 65 -12.91 -25.84 38.04
N ASN A 66 -13.43 -26.59 37.09
CA ASN A 66 -14.39 -27.65 37.34
C ASN A 66 -13.65 -28.99 37.39
N VAL A 67 -13.92 -29.79 38.41
CA VAL A 67 -13.22 -31.07 38.63
C VAL A 67 -14.22 -32.22 38.74
N TYR A 68 -13.84 -33.34 38.12
CA TYR A 68 -14.48 -34.64 38.24
C TYR A 68 -13.54 -35.65 38.90
N MET A 69 -14.13 -36.49 39.75
CA MET A 69 -13.49 -37.69 40.28
C MET A 69 -14.29 -38.89 39.80
N LEU A 70 -13.67 -39.72 38.96
CA LEU A 70 -14.30 -40.87 38.30
C LEU A 70 -13.63 -42.16 38.78
N ASN A 71 -14.36 -43.28 38.74
CA ASN A 71 -13.75 -44.58 38.97
C ASN A 71 -12.72 -44.86 37.87
N LYS A 72 -11.54 -45.38 38.25
CA LYS A 72 -10.41 -45.52 37.33
C LYS A 72 -10.80 -46.26 36.05
N GLY A 73 -10.50 -45.65 34.91
CA GLY A 73 -10.73 -46.20 33.58
C GLY A 73 -12.20 -46.24 33.15
N THR A 74 -13.10 -45.54 33.86
CA THR A 74 -14.53 -45.47 33.56
C THR A 74 -15.03 -44.03 33.59
N LEU A 75 -16.25 -43.80 33.09
CA LEU A 75 -16.96 -42.52 33.25
C LEU A 75 -17.90 -42.49 34.45
N ASP A 76 -17.90 -43.52 35.30
CA ASP A 76 -18.75 -43.58 36.48
C ASP A 76 -18.20 -42.65 37.57
N LEU A 77 -19.07 -41.80 38.14
CA LEU A 77 -18.72 -40.90 39.24
C LEU A 77 -18.21 -41.68 40.46
N ALA A 78 -17.20 -41.14 41.12
CA ALA A 78 -16.74 -41.66 42.41
C ALA A 78 -17.71 -41.23 43.51
N MET A 79 -18.24 -42.21 44.24
CA MET A 79 -19.26 -42.02 45.27
C MET A 79 -18.68 -42.22 46.67
N PHE A 80 -19.14 -41.42 47.63
CA PHE A 80 -18.96 -41.67 49.06
C PHE A 80 -20.33 -41.93 49.68
N GLY A 81 -20.69 -43.21 49.80
CA GLY A 81 -22.08 -43.58 50.10
C GLY A 81 -22.96 -43.38 48.85
N GLU A 82 -24.01 -42.58 48.97
CA GLU A 82 -24.92 -42.24 47.86
C GLU A 82 -24.59 -40.89 47.18
N ASP A 83 -23.65 -40.12 47.74
CA ASP A 83 -23.29 -38.80 47.23
C ASP A 83 -22.04 -38.85 46.35
N PRO A 84 -22.03 -38.18 45.18
CA PRO A 84 -20.83 -38.05 44.37
C PRO A 84 -19.81 -37.15 45.07
N ILE A 85 -18.53 -37.53 45.02
CA ILE A 85 -17.46 -36.78 45.67
C ILE A 85 -17.16 -35.52 44.87
N TYR A 86 -16.73 -35.67 43.61
CA TYR A 86 -16.53 -34.55 42.70
C TYR A 86 -17.30 -34.79 41.41
N GLU A 87 -18.47 -34.19 41.32
CA GLU A 87 -19.27 -34.09 40.10
C GLU A 87 -19.30 -32.62 39.68
N ASN A 88 -18.60 -32.31 38.58
CA ASN A 88 -18.50 -30.96 38.02
C ASN A 88 -18.18 -29.86 39.05
N THR A 89 -17.46 -30.20 40.12
CA THR A 89 -17.36 -29.34 41.31
C THR A 89 -16.45 -28.16 41.01
N VAL A 90 -16.89 -26.96 41.38
CA VAL A 90 -16.12 -25.73 41.19
C VAL A 90 -15.10 -25.57 42.31
N LEU A 91 -13.82 -25.56 41.96
CA LEU A 91 -12.70 -25.25 42.84
C LEU A 91 -12.10 -23.90 42.47
N THR A 92 -11.68 -23.13 43.48
CA THR A 92 -10.89 -21.91 43.31
C THR A 92 -9.41 -22.26 43.41
N THR A 93 -8.63 -21.88 42.39
CA THR A 93 -7.17 -22.09 42.33
C THR A 93 -6.44 -21.13 43.28
N PRO A 94 -5.16 -21.41 43.64
CA PRO A 94 -4.40 -20.50 44.49
C PRO A 94 -4.20 -19.11 43.87
N THR A 95 -3.81 -18.12 44.68
CA THR A 95 -3.34 -16.82 44.20
C THR A 95 -1.82 -16.80 44.12
N ASP A 96 -1.26 -16.12 43.12
CA ASP A 96 0.16 -15.77 42.97
C ASP A 96 1.13 -16.98 43.00
N ASN A 97 0.64 -18.15 42.64
CA ASN A 97 1.44 -19.39 42.59
C ASN A 97 1.10 -20.18 41.32
N ALA A 98 2.09 -20.85 40.72
CA ALA A 98 1.89 -21.74 39.57
C ALA A 98 1.21 -23.07 39.96
N SER A 99 1.40 -23.49 41.21
CA SER A 99 0.85 -24.73 41.77
C SER A 99 0.47 -24.50 43.23
N GLY A 100 -0.59 -25.16 43.68
CA GLY A 100 -1.09 -25.09 45.04
C GLY A 100 -2.44 -25.81 45.16
N ILE A 101 -2.98 -25.81 46.38
CA ILE A 101 -4.24 -26.50 46.67
C ILE A 101 -5.40 -25.68 46.11
N ALA A 102 -6.16 -26.26 45.19
CA ALA A 102 -7.45 -25.71 44.78
C ALA A 102 -8.52 -26.08 45.83
N THR A 103 -9.39 -25.14 46.15
CA THR A 103 -10.36 -25.27 47.26
C THR A 103 -11.79 -25.05 46.79
N GLU A 104 -12.70 -25.95 47.17
CA GLU A 104 -14.13 -25.74 46.99
C GLU A 104 -14.64 -24.75 48.04
N LEU A 105 -15.31 -23.68 47.61
CA LEU A 105 -15.83 -22.63 48.48
C LEU A 105 -17.36 -22.58 48.36
N VAL A 106 -18.06 -23.01 49.42
CA VAL A 106 -19.51 -22.87 49.54
C VAL A 106 -19.80 -21.77 50.55
N GLY A 107 -20.38 -20.65 50.08
CA GLY A 107 -20.62 -19.47 50.94
C GLY A 107 -19.34 -18.85 51.51
N GLY A 108 -18.19 -19.02 50.84
CA GLY A 108 -16.88 -18.56 51.31
C GLY A 108 -16.19 -19.48 52.32
N VAL A 109 -16.75 -20.66 52.60
CA VAL A 109 -16.18 -21.65 53.52
C VAL A 109 -15.61 -22.82 52.74
N ALA A 110 -14.34 -23.16 53.04
CA ALA A 110 -13.63 -24.29 52.45
C ALA A 110 -14.33 -25.62 52.76
N GLN A 111 -14.61 -26.41 51.72
CA GLN A 111 -15.13 -27.76 51.84
C GLN A 111 -13.98 -28.77 51.74
N TYR A 112 -14.05 -29.82 52.55
CA TYR A 112 -13.07 -30.90 52.55
C TYR A 112 -13.76 -32.21 52.20
N LYS A 113 -13.23 -32.90 51.19
CA LYS A 113 -13.72 -34.21 50.76
C LYS A 113 -12.67 -35.28 51.06
N TYR A 114 -13.15 -36.48 51.36
CA TYR A 114 -12.32 -37.60 51.78
C TYR A 114 -12.49 -38.77 50.83
N TYR A 115 -11.39 -39.51 50.62
CA TYR A 115 -11.45 -40.75 49.87
C TYR A 115 -12.33 -41.78 50.58
N PRO A 116 -13.14 -42.56 49.84
CA PRO A 116 -13.85 -43.69 50.41
C PRO A 116 -12.84 -44.73 50.90
N THR A 117 -13.21 -45.51 51.91
CA THR A 117 -12.35 -46.56 52.48
C THR A 117 -12.21 -47.79 51.59
N THR A 118 -12.75 -47.75 50.37
CA THR A 118 -12.67 -48.81 49.36
C THR A 118 -11.24 -48.94 48.80
N LYS A 119 -10.90 -50.11 48.26
CA LYS A 119 -9.61 -50.37 47.61
C LYS A 119 -9.60 -49.95 46.13
N THR A 120 -10.39 -48.95 45.75
CA THR A 120 -10.53 -48.53 44.35
C THR A 120 -9.64 -47.32 44.08
N ALA A 121 -8.93 -47.36 42.95
CA ALA A 121 -8.26 -46.19 42.39
C ALA A 121 -9.26 -45.31 41.63
N PHE A 122 -8.91 -44.03 41.46
CA PHE A 122 -9.76 -43.03 40.83
C PHE A 122 -8.96 -42.20 39.82
N ASP A 123 -9.65 -41.71 38.79
CA ASP A 123 -9.12 -40.74 37.84
C ASP A 123 -9.68 -39.35 38.14
N PHE A 124 -8.80 -38.35 38.09
CA PHE A 124 -9.15 -36.94 38.31
C PHE A 124 -9.00 -36.17 37.00
N TRP A 125 -10.09 -35.53 36.59
CA TRP A 125 -10.18 -34.74 35.38
C TRP A 125 -10.60 -33.31 35.72
N GLY A 126 -10.03 -32.33 35.04
CA GLY A 126 -10.31 -30.93 35.27
C GLY A 126 -10.49 -30.17 33.97
N TYR A 127 -11.37 -29.18 33.97
CA TYR A 127 -11.52 -28.25 32.85
C TYR A 127 -11.88 -26.83 33.32
N ARG A 128 -11.65 -25.85 32.45
CA ARG A 128 -12.12 -24.46 32.59
C ARG A 128 -12.60 -23.97 31.22
N LEU A 129 -13.78 -23.35 31.19
CA LEU A 129 -14.34 -22.72 29.98
C LEU A 129 -14.40 -21.19 30.05
N ASP A 130 -14.16 -20.58 31.22
CA ASP A 130 -14.13 -19.12 31.37
C ASP A 130 -15.35 -18.42 30.72
N ASP A 131 -16.56 -18.78 31.14
CA ASP A 131 -17.84 -18.30 30.60
C ASP A 131 -18.09 -18.60 29.10
N ALA A 132 -17.24 -19.40 28.44
CA ALA A 132 -17.49 -19.92 27.09
C ALA A 132 -18.61 -20.98 27.05
N ASN A 133 -19.29 -21.25 28.16
CA ASN A 133 -20.44 -22.13 28.22
C ASN A 133 -21.77 -21.40 27.95
N ASP A 134 -21.80 -20.08 27.86
CA ASP A 134 -23.03 -19.35 27.55
C ASP A 134 -23.48 -19.58 26.10
N THR A 135 -24.77 -19.87 25.91
CA THR A 135 -25.34 -20.15 24.60
C THR A 135 -26.77 -19.66 24.46
N THR A 136 -27.07 -19.11 23.28
CA THR A 136 -28.45 -18.76 22.89
C THR A 136 -29.05 -19.83 21.97
N ALA A 137 -28.36 -20.95 21.76
CA ALA A 137 -28.84 -22.05 20.93
C ALA A 137 -29.94 -22.82 21.67
N THR A 138 -31.02 -23.15 20.98
CA THR A 138 -32.22 -23.79 21.54
C THR A 138 -32.21 -25.32 21.41
N ASN A 139 -31.03 -25.95 21.52
CA ASN A 139 -30.69 -27.33 21.13
C ASN A 139 -30.36 -27.52 19.65
N GLN A 140 -29.30 -28.30 19.40
CA GLN A 140 -28.93 -28.87 18.11
C GLN A 140 -29.37 -30.34 18.11
N GLU A 141 -30.67 -30.62 18.19
CA GLU A 141 -31.15 -32.00 18.01
C GLU A 141 -30.87 -32.44 16.56
N GLY A 142 -30.10 -33.51 16.39
CA GLY A 142 -29.89 -34.17 15.08
C GLY A 142 -28.54 -33.94 14.39
N SER A 143 -27.57 -33.27 15.01
CA SER A 143 -26.18 -33.20 14.51
C SER A 143 -25.24 -34.11 15.32
N ALA A 144 -24.18 -34.63 14.69
CA ALA A 144 -23.04 -35.25 15.40
C ALA A 144 -22.41 -34.31 16.46
N THR A 145 -22.74 -33.01 16.40
CA THR A 145 -22.35 -31.95 17.34
C THR A 145 -23.41 -31.59 18.40
N ALA A 146 -24.44 -32.42 18.62
CA ALA A 146 -25.44 -32.19 19.68
C ALA A 146 -24.77 -32.01 21.06
N ALA A 147 -25.05 -30.91 21.77
CA ALA A 147 -24.57 -30.61 23.12
C ALA A 147 -25.76 -30.40 24.06
N ALA A 148 -25.63 -30.80 25.32
CA ALA A 148 -26.68 -30.56 26.32
C ALA A 148 -26.70 -29.09 26.75
N ILE A 149 -27.90 -28.53 26.87
CA ILE A 149 -28.12 -27.12 27.22
C ILE A 149 -29.16 -27.04 28.33
N GLU A 150 -28.81 -26.34 29.41
CA GLU A 150 -29.70 -26.01 30.51
C GLU A 150 -29.57 -24.53 30.84
N ASN A 151 -30.70 -23.83 31.02
CA ASN A 151 -30.72 -22.41 31.39
C ASN A 151 -29.80 -21.52 30.52
N ASN A 152 -29.80 -21.75 29.20
CA ASN A 152 -28.93 -21.04 28.24
C ASN A 152 -27.42 -21.22 28.47
N LYS A 153 -27.02 -22.32 29.10
CA LYS A 153 -25.62 -22.71 29.26
C LYS A 153 -25.41 -24.14 28.76
N PHE A 154 -24.29 -24.38 28.10
CA PHE A 154 -23.82 -25.72 27.83
C PHE A 154 -23.52 -26.42 29.17
N VAL A 155 -24.06 -27.62 29.30
CA VAL A 155 -23.80 -28.49 30.46
C VAL A 155 -23.07 -29.76 30.03
N PRO A 156 -22.26 -30.35 30.90
CA PRO A 156 -21.60 -31.62 30.62
C PRO A 156 -22.61 -32.74 30.35
N TYR A 157 -22.31 -33.61 29.39
CA TYR A 157 -23.14 -34.78 29.07
C TYR A 157 -22.28 -35.93 28.56
N ILE A 158 -22.73 -37.16 28.78
CA ILE A 158 -22.05 -38.37 28.32
C ILE A 158 -22.56 -38.74 26.92
N SER A 159 -21.63 -39.02 26.01
CA SER A 159 -21.94 -39.56 24.68
C SER A 159 -20.94 -40.64 24.32
N GLY A 160 -21.40 -41.89 24.26
CA GLY A 160 -20.51 -43.04 24.08
C GLY A 160 -19.49 -43.12 25.22
N ASP A 161 -18.21 -43.21 24.87
CA ASP A 161 -17.09 -43.36 25.80
C ASP A 161 -16.44 -42.02 26.19
N SER A 162 -17.18 -40.90 26.10
CA SER A 162 -16.66 -39.57 26.44
C SER A 162 -17.67 -38.71 27.19
N LEU A 163 -17.17 -37.96 28.17
CA LEU A 163 -17.85 -36.85 28.84
C LEU A 163 -17.50 -35.55 28.10
N LEU A 164 -18.52 -34.86 27.59
CA LEU A 164 -18.38 -33.73 26.66
C LEU A 164 -19.08 -32.49 27.20
N ILE A 165 -18.61 -31.32 26.78
CA ILE A 165 -19.31 -30.04 26.98
C ILE A 165 -19.16 -29.16 25.73
N GLY A 166 -20.22 -28.44 25.34
CA GLY A 166 -20.16 -27.46 24.26
C GLY A 166 -19.47 -26.16 24.70
N PHE A 167 -18.88 -25.44 23.76
CA PHE A 167 -18.31 -24.12 24.03
C PHE A 167 -18.57 -23.13 22.89
N LYS A 168 -18.53 -21.84 23.23
CA LYS A 168 -18.56 -20.70 22.32
C LYS A 168 -17.62 -19.61 22.81
N ILE A 169 -16.71 -19.14 21.95
CA ILE A 169 -15.74 -18.08 22.28
C ILE A 169 -16.01 -16.80 21.47
N ASP A 170 -15.66 -15.66 22.06
CA ASP A 170 -15.63 -14.33 21.40
C ASP A 170 -14.23 -13.72 21.32
N GLY A 171 -13.21 -14.48 21.76
CA GLY A 171 -11.81 -14.07 21.79
C GLY A 171 -11.31 -13.67 23.18
N THR A 172 -12.20 -13.55 24.16
CA THR A 172 -11.83 -13.17 25.54
C THR A 172 -11.68 -14.34 26.50
N GLN A 173 -12.26 -15.50 26.17
CA GLN A 173 -12.31 -16.68 27.02
C GLN A 173 -11.11 -17.60 26.82
N ASP A 174 -10.71 -18.29 27.89
CA ASP A 174 -9.70 -19.35 27.86
C ASP A 174 -10.34 -20.73 28.09
N ILE A 175 -9.83 -21.72 27.34
CA ILE A 175 -10.26 -23.10 27.44
C ILE A 175 -9.06 -23.92 27.88
N MET A 176 -9.20 -24.57 29.03
CA MET A 176 -8.19 -25.46 29.59
C MET A 176 -8.79 -26.81 29.94
N ALA A 177 -7.98 -27.85 29.80
CA ALA A 177 -8.29 -29.18 30.29
C ALA A 177 -7.05 -29.82 30.90
N GLY A 178 -7.25 -30.87 31.70
CA GLY A 178 -6.17 -31.60 32.30
C GLY A 178 -6.62 -32.92 32.92
N LYS A 179 -5.68 -33.86 33.00
CA LYS A 179 -5.82 -35.13 33.71
C LYS A 179 -4.73 -35.23 34.77
N ALA A 180 -5.06 -35.74 35.95
CA ALA A 180 -4.04 -36.11 36.91
C ALA A 180 -3.28 -37.35 36.42
N VAL A 181 -1.97 -37.19 36.18
CA VAL A 181 -1.09 -38.29 35.74
C VAL A 181 -0.01 -38.50 36.80
N PRO A 182 0.07 -39.71 37.40
CA PRO A 182 1.04 -39.99 38.45
C PRO A 182 2.46 -40.05 37.88
N THR A 183 3.41 -39.57 38.66
CA THR A 183 4.84 -39.71 38.39
C THR A 183 5.35 -41.10 38.77
N GLU A 184 6.45 -41.55 38.17
CA GLU A 184 7.08 -42.84 38.51
C GLU A 184 7.41 -42.96 40.01
N GLU A 185 7.77 -41.86 40.66
CA GLU A 185 8.03 -41.84 42.11
C GLU A 185 6.75 -42.10 42.93
N GLU A 186 5.63 -41.51 42.52
CA GLU A 186 4.33 -41.71 43.16
C GLU A 186 3.82 -43.14 42.98
N ILE A 187 4.01 -43.71 41.78
CA ILE A 187 3.72 -45.12 41.49
C ILE A 187 4.55 -46.03 42.42
N ARG A 188 5.86 -45.74 42.57
CA ARG A 188 6.75 -46.49 43.45
C ARG A 188 6.34 -46.39 44.92
N LYS A 189 5.95 -45.19 45.41
CA LYS A 189 5.42 -45.00 46.77
C LYS A 189 4.17 -45.86 47.00
N CYS A 190 3.34 -46.03 45.98
CA CYS A 190 2.12 -46.83 46.03
C CYS A 190 2.33 -48.35 45.84
N GLY A 191 3.57 -48.85 45.89
CA GLY A 191 3.87 -50.28 45.78
C GLY A 191 4.10 -50.77 44.35
N GLY A 192 4.34 -49.87 43.39
CA GLY A 192 4.77 -50.20 42.04
C GLY A 192 3.66 -50.60 41.06
N GLY A 193 2.39 -50.63 41.50
CA GLY A 193 1.24 -50.88 40.65
C GLY A 193 0.31 -49.67 40.61
N GLU A 194 -0.34 -49.43 39.47
CA GLU A 194 -1.24 -48.29 39.29
C GLU A 194 -2.62 -48.46 39.93
N ASP A 195 -2.94 -49.66 40.42
CA ASP A 195 -4.28 -50.03 40.92
C ASP A 195 -4.65 -49.37 42.25
N ASN A 196 -3.69 -48.72 42.92
CA ASN A 196 -3.91 -48.01 44.19
C ASN A 196 -3.67 -46.50 44.09
N ILE A 197 -3.37 -45.97 42.90
CA ILE A 197 -3.05 -44.55 42.70
C ILE A 197 -4.30 -43.69 42.89
N TYR A 198 -4.11 -42.51 43.48
CA TYR A 198 -5.17 -41.55 43.83
C TYR A 198 -6.34 -42.19 44.60
N SER A 199 -6.03 -43.12 45.49
CA SER A 199 -6.97 -43.73 46.44
C SER A 199 -6.63 -43.32 47.88
N ALA A 200 -7.46 -43.73 48.84
CA ALA A 200 -7.13 -43.59 50.28
C ALA A 200 -5.77 -44.22 50.64
N PHE A 201 -5.31 -45.25 49.91
CA PHE A 201 -4.01 -45.87 50.12
C PHE A 201 -2.84 -44.98 49.66
N ALA A 202 -3.00 -44.29 48.53
CA ALA A 202 -2.03 -43.34 47.98
C ALA A 202 -1.95 -42.09 48.86
N ALA A 203 -3.10 -41.55 49.27
CA ALA A 203 -3.18 -40.36 50.12
C ALA A 203 -2.45 -40.51 51.47
N ARG A 204 -2.49 -41.71 52.07
CA ARG A 204 -1.74 -42.04 53.32
C ARG A 204 -0.22 -42.07 53.14
N ARG A 205 0.27 -41.96 51.91
CA ARG A 205 1.69 -41.94 51.52
C ARG A 205 2.07 -40.63 50.84
N ASP A 206 1.26 -39.59 51.08
CA ASP A 206 1.46 -38.25 50.54
C ASP A 206 1.42 -38.19 49.01
N VAL A 207 0.71 -39.13 48.37
CA VAL A 207 0.43 -39.11 46.93
C VAL A 207 -1.00 -38.61 46.73
N GLN A 208 -1.13 -37.39 46.20
CA GLN A 208 -2.38 -36.68 45.94
C GLN A 208 -2.50 -36.37 44.44
N PRO A 209 -3.71 -36.27 43.88
CA PRO A 209 -3.90 -35.93 42.48
C PRO A 209 -3.40 -34.52 42.17
N ASN A 210 -2.60 -34.40 41.12
CA ASN A 210 -2.16 -33.13 40.57
C ASN A 210 -2.60 -33.02 39.11
N ILE A 211 -3.64 -32.23 38.86
CA ILE A 211 -4.15 -31.99 37.51
C ILE A 211 -3.30 -30.89 36.87
N LYS A 212 -2.55 -31.24 35.84
CA LYS A 212 -1.83 -30.27 35.02
C LYS A 212 -2.78 -29.75 33.94
N PHE A 213 -3.14 -28.47 34.05
CA PHE A 213 -3.98 -27.81 33.06
C PHE A 213 -3.13 -27.32 31.89
N GLU A 214 -3.59 -27.59 30.69
CA GLU A 214 -3.00 -27.09 29.44
C GLU A 214 -4.00 -26.15 28.76
N HIS A 215 -3.48 -25.06 28.18
CA HIS A 215 -4.25 -24.13 27.37
C HIS A 215 -4.51 -24.72 25.99
N LEU A 216 -5.76 -24.74 25.56
CA LEU A 216 -6.16 -25.36 24.28
C LEU A 216 -6.29 -24.33 23.14
N LEU A 217 -6.19 -23.04 23.45
CA LEU A 217 -6.27 -21.94 22.49
C LEU A 217 -4.89 -21.34 22.18
N SER A 218 -4.76 -20.67 21.03
CA SER A 218 -3.60 -19.85 20.70
C SER A 218 -3.82 -18.41 21.17
N ARG A 219 -2.81 -17.82 21.82
CA ARG A 219 -2.87 -16.45 22.32
C ARG A 219 -2.19 -15.47 21.37
N LEU A 220 -2.90 -14.44 20.91
CA LEU A 220 -2.41 -13.42 19.98
C LEU A 220 -2.34 -12.05 20.68
N ASN A 221 -1.13 -11.51 20.83
CA ASN A 221 -0.88 -10.18 21.38
C ASN A 221 -0.60 -9.21 20.24
N PHE A 222 -1.38 -8.14 20.11
CA PHE A 222 -1.23 -7.19 19.01
C PHE A 222 -0.46 -5.95 19.43
N GLN A 223 0.50 -5.56 18.60
CA GLN A 223 1.27 -4.33 18.72
C GLN A 223 1.29 -3.60 17.39
N VAL A 224 1.31 -2.27 17.44
CA VAL A 224 1.40 -1.44 16.24
C VAL A 224 2.62 -0.55 16.24
N LEU A 225 3.20 -0.40 15.05
CA LEU A 225 4.29 0.51 14.74
C LEU A 225 3.80 1.53 13.72
N ASP A 226 4.17 2.80 13.90
CA ASP A 226 3.98 3.79 12.84
C ASP A 226 5.06 3.57 11.76
N GLY A 227 4.65 3.20 10.56
CA GLY A 227 5.54 2.92 9.43
C GLY A 227 6.23 4.16 8.89
N LYS A 228 5.71 5.35 9.17
CA LYS A 228 6.35 6.61 8.80
C LYS A 228 5.87 7.70 9.72
N LYS A 229 6.81 8.35 10.43
CA LYS A 229 6.51 9.42 11.38
C LYS A 229 5.53 10.38 10.75
N THR A 230 4.31 10.37 11.27
CA THR A 230 3.31 11.36 10.91
C THR A 230 3.92 12.74 11.22
N ALA A 231 3.99 13.61 10.23
CA ALA A 231 4.70 14.90 10.30
C ALA A 231 4.03 15.91 11.28
N THR A 232 2.99 15.47 11.98
CA THR A 232 2.20 16.27 12.90
C THR A 232 2.61 15.95 14.33
N THR A 233 2.81 17.00 15.13
CA THR A 233 2.95 16.89 16.60
C THR A 233 1.60 16.79 17.31
N ASP A 234 0.50 16.89 16.56
CA ASP A 234 -0.87 16.82 17.07
C ASP A 234 -1.34 15.34 17.11
N PRO A 235 -1.58 14.77 18.31
CA PRO A 235 -2.04 13.39 18.48
C PRO A 235 -3.38 13.10 17.80
N ASP A 236 -4.21 14.12 17.55
CA ASP A 236 -5.53 13.94 16.93
C ASP A 236 -5.48 13.80 15.42
N LYS A 237 -4.36 14.17 14.79
CA LYS A 237 -4.10 14.03 13.35
C LYS A 237 -3.23 12.84 13.01
N ALA A 238 -2.70 12.16 14.02
CA ALA A 238 -1.97 10.91 13.86
C ALA A 238 -2.93 9.78 13.42
N VAL A 239 -2.37 8.74 12.80
CA VAL A 239 -3.11 7.51 12.53
C VAL A 239 -3.47 6.83 13.86
N LYS A 240 -4.72 6.41 14.01
CA LYS A 240 -5.23 5.71 15.19
C LYS A 240 -5.80 4.36 14.80
N VAL A 241 -5.49 3.33 15.56
CA VAL A 241 -6.06 1.99 15.41
C VAL A 241 -7.34 1.93 16.21
N THR A 242 -8.47 1.73 15.55
CA THR A 242 -9.79 1.70 16.20
C THR A 242 -10.26 0.29 16.53
N GLY A 243 -9.69 -0.72 15.87
CA GLY A 243 -10.04 -2.11 16.11
C GLY A 243 -9.16 -3.07 15.32
N ILE A 244 -8.94 -4.25 15.89
CA ILE A 244 -8.35 -5.39 15.21
C ILE A 244 -9.33 -6.56 15.39
N THR A 245 -9.65 -7.23 14.30
CA THR A 245 -10.46 -8.46 14.33
C THR A 245 -9.70 -9.61 13.68
N VAL A 246 -9.98 -10.82 14.18
CA VAL A 246 -9.38 -12.06 13.71
C VAL A 246 -10.49 -13.03 13.36
N LYS A 247 -10.53 -13.51 12.11
CA LYS A 247 -11.46 -14.57 11.71
C LYS A 247 -10.94 -15.91 12.20
N SER A 248 -11.66 -16.52 13.14
CA SER A 248 -11.38 -17.86 13.64
C SER A 248 -12.68 -18.63 13.86
N LYS A 249 -12.57 -19.96 13.96
CA LYS A 249 -13.68 -20.79 14.43
C LYS A 249 -13.97 -20.42 15.88
N ALA A 250 -15.23 -20.46 16.27
CA ALA A 250 -15.67 -19.94 17.57
C ALA A 250 -16.50 -20.93 18.39
N THR A 251 -16.82 -22.11 17.85
CA THR A 251 -17.71 -23.08 18.51
C THR A 251 -17.18 -24.50 18.34
N GLY A 252 -17.56 -25.36 19.28
CA GLY A 252 -17.20 -26.77 19.27
C GLY A 252 -17.56 -27.48 20.57
N LYS A 253 -16.86 -28.58 20.83
CA LYS A 253 -16.98 -29.41 22.04
C LYS A 253 -15.62 -29.64 22.68
N LEU A 254 -15.60 -29.69 24.00
CA LEU A 254 -14.47 -30.13 24.79
C LEU A 254 -14.75 -31.53 25.34
N VAL A 255 -13.81 -32.44 25.19
CA VAL A 255 -13.79 -33.75 25.87
C VAL A 255 -13.20 -33.55 27.26
N ILE A 256 -14.01 -33.67 28.30
CA ILE A 256 -13.58 -33.50 29.69
C ILE A 256 -12.91 -34.78 30.21
N ALA A 257 -13.49 -35.94 29.88
CA ALA A 257 -13.01 -37.25 30.28
C ALA A 257 -13.38 -38.29 29.22
N TYR A 258 -12.62 -39.38 29.13
CA TYR A 258 -12.82 -40.45 28.17
C TYR A 258 -12.44 -41.81 28.77
N GLN A 259 -13.05 -42.88 28.26
CA GLN A 259 -12.77 -44.26 28.65
C GLN A 259 -12.42 -45.13 27.42
N GLY A 260 -11.60 -46.16 27.63
CA GLY A 260 -11.18 -47.09 26.58
C GLY A 260 -9.91 -46.66 25.83
N ALA A 261 -9.19 -47.65 25.28
CA ALA A 261 -7.92 -47.41 24.60
C ALA A 261 -8.06 -46.67 23.26
N GLU A 262 -9.18 -46.82 22.56
CA GLU A 262 -9.40 -46.20 21.25
C GLU A 262 -9.68 -44.69 21.30
N THR A 263 -10.07 -44.16 22.46
CA THR A 263 -10.37 -42.72 22.67
C THR A 263 -9.24 -41.99 23.39
N THR A 264 -8.06 -42.61 23.49
CA THR A 264 -6.91 -41.98 24.15
C THR A 264 -6.32 -40.89 23.27
N PHE A 265 -6.30 -39.68 23.78
CA PHE A 265 -5.63 -38.55 23.13
C PHE A 265 -4.13 -38.56 23.44
N GLU A 266 -3.30 -38.39 22.40
CA GLU A 266 -1.85 -38.25 22.58
C GLU A 266 -1.50 -36.92 23.26
N ASN A 267 -2.26 -35.85 22.96
CA ASN A 267 -2.08 -34.52 23.54
C ASN A 267 -3.40 -33.99 24.11
N VAL A 268 -3.34 -33.18 25.17
CA VAL A 268 -4.54 -32.57 25.77
C VAL A 268 -5.25 -31.65 24.77
N SER A 269 -4.52 -31.04 23.82
CA SER A 269 -5.08 -30.25 22.72
C SER A 269 -6.11 -30.98 21.87
N ASP A 270 -5.98 -32.30 21.72
CA ASP A 270 -6.86 -33.10 20.87
C ASP A 270 -8.24 -33.30 21.52
N GLN A 271 -8.39 -32.95 22.80
CA GLN A 271 -9.67 -32.91 23.51
C GLN A 271 -10.57 -31.75 23.03
N LEU A 272 -10.01 -30.77 22.32
CA LEU A 272 -10.77 -29.67 21.73
C LEU A 272 -11.28 -30.06 20.33
N ILE A 273 -12.55 -30.40 20.21
CA ILE A 273 -13.21 -30.77 18.95
C ILE A 273 -13.92 -29.55 18.39
N VAL A 274 -13.39 -28.99 17.31
CA VAL A 274 -13.93 -27.81 16.65
C VAL A 274 -15.09 -28.18 15.72
N ASP A 275 -16.13 -27.34 15.66
CA ASP A 275 -17.21 -27.53 14.70
C ASP A 275 -16.69 -27.43 13.26
N LYS A 276 -17.09 -28.41 12.45
CA LYS A 276 -16.74 -28.50 11.03
C LYS A 276 -17.92 -28.95 10.20
N ASP A 277 -18.05 -28.40 9.00
CA ASP A 277 -19.00 -28.87 8.00
C ASP A 277 -18.25 -29.55 6.84
N ALA A 278 -18.87 -30.56 6.22
CA ALA A 278 -18.30 -31.20 5.03
C ALA A 278 -18.44 -30.30 3.79
N ASP A 279 -19.46 -29.43 3.79
CA ASP A 279 -19.65 -28.40 2.78
C ASP A 279 -18.74 -27.20 3.06
N SER A 280 -17.95 -26.79 2.06
CA SER A 280 -16.94 -25.75 2.24
C SER A 280 -17.52 -24.35 2.47
N GLU A 281 -18.70 -24.05 1.92
CA GLU A 281 -19.35 -22.74 2.13
C GLU A 281 -19.95 -22.65 3.53
N LYS A 282 -20.59 -23.74 4.00
CA LYS A 282 -21.10 -23.81 5.37
C LYS A 282 -19.98 -23.84 6.39
N ASP A 283 -18.88 -24.53 6.08
CA ASP A 283 -17.71 -24.56 6.94
C ASP A 283 -17.08 -23.16 7.07
N ALA A 284 -16.96 -22.43 5.96
CA ALA A 284 -16.51 -21.04 5.97
C ALA A 284 -17.44 -20.13 6.82
N ALA A 285 -18.75 -20.38 6.83
CA ALA A 285 -19.71 -19.62 7.64
C ALA A 285 -19.57 -19.83 9.17
N LEU A 286 -18.85 -20.87 9.61
CA LEU A 286 -18.50 -21.10 11.01
C LEU A 286 -17.38 -20.18 11.51
N LEU A 287 -16.63 -19.53 10.60
CA LEU A 287 -15.67 -18.50 10.97
C LEU A 287 -16.42 -17.28 11.52
N LYS A 288 -15.95 -16.75 12.65
CA LYS A 288 -16.46 -15.55 13.30
C LYS A 288 -15.32 -14.56 13.52
N GLU A 289 -15.67 -13.28 13.49
CA GLU A 289 -14.75 -12.20 13.80
C GLU A 289 -14.63 -12.05 15.32
N LEU A 290 -13.49 -12.47 15.85
CA LEU A 290 -13.11 -12.24 17.23
C LEU A 290 -12.49 -10.83 17.31
N LYS A 291 -12.92 -10.02 18.27
CA LYS A 291 -12.48 -8.62 18.38
C LYS A 291 -11.45 -8.47 19.50
N VAL A 292 -10.39 -7.73 19.22
CA VAL A 292 -9.46 -7.30 20.28
C VAL A 292 -10.19 -6.30 21.19
N LYS A 293 -10.19 -6.61 22.49
CA LYS A 293 -10.79 -5.80 23.55
C LYS A 293 -9.70 -5.32 24.51
N GLN A 294 -10.02 -4.38 25.39
CA GLN A 294 -9.07 -3.84 26.35
C GLN A 294 -9.56 -3.98 27.79
N ARG A 295 -8.63 -3.94 28.73
CA ARG A 295 -8.96 -3.87 30.16
C ARG A 295 -9.14 -2.42 30.56
N ALA A 296 -10.21 -2.14 31.30
CA ALA A 296 -10.39 -0.84 31.92
C ALA A 296 -9.21 -0.53 32.86
N GLU A 297 -8.76 0.73 32.87
CA GLU A 297 -7.58 1.13 33.64
C GLU A 297 -7.76 0.83 35.13
N GLY A 298 -6.79 0.10 35.73
CA GLY A 298 -6.81 -0.28 37.14
C GLY A 298 -7.77 -1.43 37.52
N ALA A 299 -8.47 -2.04 36.56
CA ALA A 299 -9.34 -3.18 36.82
C ALA A 299 -8.55 -4.46 37.19
N PRO A 300 -9.10 -5.34 38.05
CA PRO A 300 -8.48 -6.63 38.35
C PRO A 300 -8.46 -7.54 37.12
N LEU A 301 -7.56 -8.53 37.13
CA LEU A 301 -7.37 -9.47 36.02
C LEU A 301 -8.63 -10.28 35.67
N THR A 302 -9.52 -10.47 36.64
CA THR A 302 -10.78 -11.22 36.54
C THR A 302 -11.96 -10.40 36.04
N GLN A 303 -11.82 -9.09 35.84
CA GLN A 303 -12.90 -8.26 35.32
C GLN A 303 -12.98 -8.34 33.78
N ASN A 304 -14.22 -8.39 33.28
CA ASN A 304 -14.53 -8.41 31.85
C ASN A 304 -13.86 -7.25 31.08
N LEU A 305 -13.39 -7.54 29.87
CA LEU A 305 -12.85 -6.52 28.95
C LEU A 305 -13.97 -5.67 28.35
N GLU A 306 -13.59 -4.44 28.02
CA GLU A 306 -14.39 -3.47 27.29
C GLU A 306 -13.88 -3.28 25.85
N ASP A 307 -14.66 -2.59 25.03
CA ASP A 307 -14.27 -2.30 23.66
C ASP A 307 -12.99 -1.45 23.61
N LEU A 308 -12.18 -1.69 22.58
CA LEU A 308 -10.92 -1.00 22.37
C LEU A 308 -11.13 0.51 22.22
N THR A 309 -10.41 1.30 23.02
CA THR A 309 -10.26 2.74 22.79
C THR A 309 -9.21 2.99 21.70
N PRO A 310 -9.40 3.96 20.80
CA PRO A 310 -8.47 4.17 19.69
C PRO A 310 -7.03 4.37 20.15
N VAL A 311 -6.11 3.55 19.63
CA VAL A 311 -4.69 3.55 20.02
C VAL A 311 -3.87 4.32 18.98
N THR A 312 -3.14 5.34 19.43
CA THR A 312 -2.17 6.06 18.59
C THR A 312 -0.79 5.41 18.72
N PRO A 313 -0.15 4.95 17.62
CA PRO A 313 1.20 4.42 17.66
C PRO A 313 2.20 5.49 18.14
N ALA A 314 3.14 5.10 19.00
CA ALA A 314 4.10 6.01 19.61
C ALA A 314 5.43 6.12 18.85
N TRP A 315 6.11 7.26 19.04
CA TRP A 315 7.49 7.50 18.60
C TRP A 315 8.35 7.91 19.79
N ASN A 316 9.59 7.44 19.82
CA ASN A 316 10.59 7.91 20.77
C ASN A 316 11.95 8.09 20.07
N ASN A 317 12.66 9.18 20.35
CA ASN A 317 14.00 9.47 19.80
C ASN A 317 14.15 9.26 18.28
N GLY A 318 13.10 9.57 17.51
CA GLY A 318 13.11 9.41 16.05
C GLY A 318 12.93 7.97 15.55
N MET A 319 12.54 7.04 16.42
CA MET A 319 12.21 5.66 16.08
C MET A 319 10.75 5.34 16.44
N ALA A 320 10.10 4.53 15.60
CA ALA A 320 8.77 4.00 15.88
C ALA A 320 8.85 3.01 17.05
N MET A 321 7.89 3.11 17.98
CA MET A 321 7.80 2.26 19.17
C MET A 321 6.63 1.29 19.04
N ALA A 322 6.88 0.01 19.33
CA ALA A 322 5.83 -0.99 19.38
C ALA A 322 4.82 -0.61 20.49
N THR A 323 3.61 -0.26 20.08
CA THR A 323 2.55 0.19 20.98
C THR A 323 1.53 -0.93 21.12
N GLN A 324 1.29 -1.38 22.35
CA GLN A 324 0.31 -2.45 22.63
C GLN A 324 -1.10 -2.00 22.23
N VAL A 325 -1.84 -2.86 21.54
CA VAL A 325 -3.25 -2.64 21.18
C VAL A 325 -4.11 -3.63 21.93
N GLY A 326 -4.85 -3.11 22.92
CA GLY A 326 -5.72 -3.91 23.76
C GLY A 326 -5.00 -5.04 24.49
N GLU A 327 -5.81 -6.01 24.90
CA GLU A 327 -5.36 -7.24 25.54
C GLU A 327 -5.20 -8.39 24.54
N ALA A 328 -4.56 -9.46 25.00
CA ALA A 328 -4.42 -10.70 24.25
C ALA A 328 -5.77 -11.26 23.78
N LEU A 329 -5.83 -11.67 22.52
CA LEU A 329 -6.97 -12.38 21.92
C LEU A 329 -6.69 -13.88 21.89
N LEU A 330 -7.64 -14.69 22.35
CA LEU A 330 -7.55 -16.15 22.34
C LEU A 330 -8.36 -16.72 21.17
N ALA A 331 -7.70 -17.47 20.29
CA ALA A 331 -8.32 -18.04 19.10
C ALA A 331 -8.10 -19.56 19.03
N ILE A 332 -9.04 -20.27 18.40
CA ILE A 332 -8.86 -21.70 18.10
C ILE A 332 -7.64 -21.85 17.18
N PRO A 333 -6.66 -22.72 17.53
CA PRO A 333 -5.45 -22.92 16.74
C PRO A 333 -5.75 -23.24 15.28
N ALA A 334 -5.04 -22.58 14.36
CA ALA A 334 -5.23 -22.73 12.92
C ALA A 334 -3.91 -22.55 12.16
N LYS A 335 -3.86 -22.95 10.89
CA LYS A 335 -2.66 -22.73 10.05
C LYS A 335 -2.41 -21.26 9.75
N LYS A 336 -3.48 -20.52 9.51
CA LYS A 336 -3.49 -19.10 9.20
C LYS A 336 -4.76 -18.46 9.73
N TYR A 337 -4.72 -17.17 9.96
CA TYR A 337 -5.90 -16.35 10.27
C TYR A 337 -6.05 -15.26 9.23
N GLU A 338 -7.29 -14.84 8.97
CA GLU A 338 -7.55 -13.58 8.26
C GLU A 338 -7.79 -12.50 9.30
N ILE A 339 -7.10 -11.37 9.16
CA ILE A 339 -7.19 -10.25 10.10
C ILE A 339 -7.69 -9.00 9.40
N THR A 340 -8.45 -8.20 10.13
CA THR A 340 -8.94 -6.90 9.68
C THR A 340 -8.49 -5.84 10.67
N ILE A 341 -7.80 -4.82 10.17
CA ILE A 341 -7.27 -3.70 10.97
C ILE A 341 -8.05 -2.45 10.58
N ASN A 342 -8.80 -1.89 11.52
CA ASN A 342 -9.53 -0.66 11.33
C ASN A 342 -8.70 0.52 11.83
N LEU A 343 -8.56 1.52 10.95
CA LEU A 343 -7.77 2.71 11.18
C LEU A 343 -8.64 3.95 10.98
N LYS A 344 -8.30 5.00 11.71
CA LYS A 344 -8.84 6.34 11.47
C LYS A 344 -7.72 7.36 11.49
N GLN A 345 -7.86 8.39 10.67
CA GLN A 345 -6.96 9.52 10.67
C GLN A 345 -7.73 10.80 10.33
N LYS A 346 -7.44 11.87 11.07
CA LYS A 346 -7.94 13.21 10.78
C LYS A 346 -6.99 13.90 9.79
N VAL A 347 -7.46 14.16 8.58
CA VAL A 347 -6.66 14.74 7.49
C VAL A 347 -7.23 16.09 7.06
N GLN A 348 -6.36 17.01 6.66
CA GLN A 348 -6.78 18.28 6.09
C GLN A 348 -7.28 18.04 4.66
N VAL A 349 -8.52 18.42 4.38
CA VAL A 349 -9.16 18.22 3.07
C VAL A 349 -9.37 19.52 2.29
N LYS A 350 -9.24 20.66 2.96
CA LYS A 350 -9.38 22.00 2.37
C LYS A 350 -8.59 23.04 3.18
N GLY A 351 -8.69 24.31 2.80
CA GLY A 351 -8.04 25.41 3.52
C GLY A 351 -6.53 25.52 3.26
N ASP A 352 -5.90 26.52 3.86
CA ASP A 352 -4.45 26.76 3.73
C ASP A 352 -3.66 25.79 4.62
N LYS A 353 -2.58 25.20 4.08
CA LYS A 353 -1.71 24.28 4.83
C LYS A 353 -0.87 24.99 5.89
N GLY A 354 -0.54 26.27 5.67
CA GLY A 354 0.24 27.06 6.63
C GLY A 354 -0.56 27.48 7.86
N THR A 355 -1.88 27.62 7.70
CA THR A 355 -2.79 28.13 8.74
C THR A 355 -4.14 27.40 8.77
N PRO A 356 -4.14 26.07 9.01
CA PRO A 356 -5.35 25.28 8.92
C PRO A 356 -6.34 25.59 10.06
N GLN A 357 -7.63 25.64 9.76
CA GLN A 357 -8.71 25.78 10.74
C GLN A 357 -9.33 24.43 11.09
N GLU A 358 -10.00 24.32 12.24
CA GLU A 358 -10.63 23.05 12.67
C GLU A 358 -11.62 22.51 11.64
N GLY A 359 -12.37 23.39 10.97
CA GLY A 359 -13.33 23.01 9.92
C GLY A 359 -12.71 22.55 8.60
N ASP A 360 -11.37 22.61 8.46
CA ASP A 360 -10.61 22.17 7.29
C ASP A 360 -10.24 20.69 7.33
N PHE A 361 -10.46 20.05 8.47
CA PHE A 361 -10.14 18.64 8.70
C PHE A 361 -11.37 17.76 8.58
N GLU A 362 -11.17 16.57 8.03
CA GLU A 362 -12.16 15.49 8.05
C GLU A 362 -11.51 14.22 8.62
N GLU A 363 -12.28 13.49 9.43
CA GLU A 363 -11.90 12.13 9.82
C GLU A 363 -12.14 11.18 8.64
N LYS A 364 -11.11 10.40 8.31
CA LYS A 364 -11.18 9.33 7.32
C LYS A 364 -10.93 8.00 8.02
N GLU A 365 -11.87 7.09 7.88
CA GLU A 365 -11.76 5.71 8.33
C GLU A 365 -11.38 4.83 7.13
N TYR A 366 -10.51 3.86 7.38
CA TYR A 366 -10.05 2.92 6.36
C TYR A 366 -9.62 1.61 7.01
N THR A 367 -9.65 0.54 6.22
CA THR A 367 -9.46 -0.82 6.70
C THR A 367 -8.40 -1.54 5.87
N TYR A 368 -7.57 -2.34 6.53
CA TYR A 368 -6.66 -3.28 5.88
C TYR A 368 -7.05 -4.71 6.25
N GLU A 369 -7.14 -5.56 5.23
CA GLU A 369 -7.34 -7.00 5.39
C GLU A 369 -6.06 -7.71 4.99
N ALA A 370 -5.65 -8.71 5.77
CA ALA A 370 -4.44 -9.48 5.52
C ALA A 370 -4.54 -10.91 6.05
N ASP A 371 -3.82 -11.82 5.40
CA ASP A 371 -3.59 -13.18 5.92
C ASP A 371 -2.44 -13.15 6.94
N LEU A 372 -2.74 -13.44 8.19
CA LEU A 372 -1.79 -13.66 9.28
C LEU A 372 -1.29 -15.12 9.24
N ASN A 373 -0.01 -15.28 8.90
CA ASN A 373 0.67 -16.57 8.85
C ASN A 373 1.75 -16.65 9.93
N ASN A 374 1.99 -17.84 10.48
CA ASN A 374 3.15 -18.04 11.35
C ASN A 374 4.43 -18.00 10.51
N THR A 375 5.21 -16.93 10.63
CA THR A 375 6.48 -16.76 9.90
C THR A 375 7.64 -17.53 10.52
N VAL A 376 7.54 -17.91 11.80
CA VAL A 376 8.57 -18.66 12.53
C VAL A 376 8.47 -20.14 12.24
N ASN A 377 7.25 -20.67 12.20
CA ASN A 377 6.98 -22.06 11.88
C ASN A 377 5.76 -22.20 10.94
N PRO A 378 5.94 -21.93 9.63
CA PRO A 378 4.85 -21.92 8.67
C PRO A 378 4.14 -23.27 8.53
N GLU A 379 4.85 -24.38 8.71
CA GLU A 379 4.29 -25.72 8.54
C GLU A 379 3.32 -26.09 9.65
N LYS A 380 3.62 -25.66 10.89
CA LYS A 380 2.80 -25.94 12.08
C LYS A 380 1.68 -24.93 12.30
N GLY A 381 1.82 -23.70 11.78
CA GLY A 381 0.83 -22.65 12.01
C GLY A 381 0.80 -22.18 13.46
N PHE A 382 -0.38 -21.89 13.98
CA PHE A 382 -0.60 -21.49 15.36
C PHE A 382 -0.94 -22.71 16.21
N GLU A 383 -0.25 -22.88 17.33
CA GLU A 383 -0.31 -24.06 18.20
C GLU A 383 -1.07 -23.75 19.51
N PRO A 384 -1.75 -24.76 20.09
CA PRO A 384 -2.43 -24.63 21.38
C PRO A 384 -1.44 -24.32 22.51
N GLY A 385 -1.78 -23.38 23.38
CA GLY A 385 -0.97 -22.97 24.52
C GLY A 385 0.25 -22.12 24.19
N TYR A 386 0.45 -21.78 22.92
CA TYR A 386 1.48 -20.83 22.49
C TYR A 386 0.97 -19.40 22.49
N SER A 387 1.86 -18.47 22.85
CA SER A 387 1.61 -17.04 22.76
C SER A 387 2.42 -16.41 21.64
N TYR A 388 1.74 -15.65 20.79
CA TYR A 388 2.31 -14.98 19.63
C TYR A 388 2.24 -13.47 19.80
N ASN A 389 3.38 -12.79 19.67
CA ASN A 389 3.43 -11.34 19.57
C ASN A 389 3.35 -10.95 18.09
N VAL A 390 2.24 -10.33 17.69
CA VAL A 390 1.96 -9.88 16.33
C VAL A 390 2.23 -8.37 16.25
N THR A 391 3.32 -7.99 15.60
CA THR A 391 3.65 -6.58 15.37
C THR A 391 3.23 -6.15 13.97
N ILE A 392 2.37 -5.13 13.88
CA ILE A 392 1.79 -4.61 12.64
C ILE A 392 2.33 -3.20 12.38
N THR A 393 2.95 -2.98 11.22
CA THR A 393 3.32 -1.64 10.76
C THR A 393 2.14 -0.96 10.04
N VAL A 394 1.64 0.15 10.59
CA VAL A 394 0.54 0.94 10.01
C VAL A 394 1.06 2.22 9.36
N TYR A 395 0.48 2.60 8.22
CA TYR A 395 0.82 3.83 7.53
C TYR A 395 -0.35 4.82 7.55
N GLY A 396 -0.06 6.09 7.79
CA GLY A 396 -1.02 7.18 7.61
C GLY A 396 -1.29 7.47 6.12
N LEU A 397 -2.46 8.03 5.85
CA LEU A 397 -2.84 8.56 4.55
C LEU A 397 -1.85 9.62 4.08
N SER A 398 -1.47 9.54 2.80
CA SER A 398 -0.58 10.49 2.15
C SER A 398 -1.34 11.35 1.16
N GLU A 399 -0.98 12.63 1.10
CA GLU A 399 -1.53 13.56 0.12
C GLU A 399 -1.08 13.20 -1.31
N ILE A 400 -1.98 13.33 -2.26
CA ILE A 400 -1.66 13.24 -3.70
C ILE A 400 -1.12 14.61 -4.15
N GLN A 401 0.12 14.64 -4.61
CA GLN A 401 0.73 15.82 -5.24
C GLN A 401 0.84 15.61 -6.75
N ILE A 402 0.14 16.44 -7.53
CA ILE A 402 0.19 16.39 -8.99
C ILE A 402 1.14 17.48 -9.48
N THR A 403 2.26 17.06 -10.06
CA THR A 403 3.19 17.97 -10.73
C THR A 403 2.80 18.08 -12.20
N THR A 404 2.40 19.28 -12.63
CA THR A 404 2.20 19.59 -14.05
C THR A 404 3.44 20.27 -14.61
N THR A 405 4.06 19.67 -15.61
CA THR A 405 5.18 20.27 -16.33
C THR A 405 4.70 20.70 -17.71
N LEU A 406 4.67 22.01 -17.97
CA LEU A 406 4.41 22.54 -19.31
C LEU A 406 5.70 22.47 -20.12
N ILE A 407 5.72 21.64 -21.16
CA ILE A 407 6.82 21.67 -22.13
C ILE A 407 6.69 22.94 -22.99
N PRO A 408 7.80 23.64 -23.29
CA PRO A 408 7.76 24.80 -24.16
C PRO A 408 7.32 24.39 -25.57
N TRP A 409 6.67 25.32 -26.27
CA TRP A 409 6.44 25.17 -27.71
C TRP A 409 7.79 25.07 -28.42
N ASN A 410 7.93 24.10 -29.31
CA ASN A 410 9.03 24.12 -30.27
C ASN A 410 8.72 25.17 -31.34
N ASP A 411 9.72 25.93 -31.77
CA ASP A 411 9.57 26.84 -32.90
C ASP A 411 9.25 26.03 -34.16
N GLY A 412 8.04 26.24 -34.71
CA GLY A 412 7.54 25.56 -35.90
C GLY A 412 7.84 26.31 -37.20
N GLY A 413 8.50 27.47 -37.13
CA GLY A 413 8.65 28.39 -38.25
C GLY A 413 7.37 29.16 -38.58
N ASN A 414 7.48 30.19 -39.43
CA ASN A 414 6.33 30.90 -39.99
C ASN A 414 5.90 30.26 -41.31
N ILE A 415 4.60 30.08 -41.51
CA ILE A 415 4.02 29.66 -42.78
C ILE A 415 3.60 30.93 -43.53
N GLU A 416 4.34 31.31 -44.57
CA GLU A 416 4.01 32.45 -45.44
C GLU A 416 3.06 31.99 -46.56
N MET A 417 1.97 32.71 -46.77
CA MET A 417 0.95 32.42 -47.80
C MET A 417 0.63 33.69 -48.55
N ASN A 418 0.93 33.71 -49.85
CA ASN A 418 0.53 34.78 -50.77
C ASN A 418 -0.60 34.26 -51.68
N PRO A 419 -1.79 34.87 -51.66
CA PRO A 419 -2.92 34.40 -52.47
C PRO A 419 -2.75 34.58 -53.99
N GLU A 420 -1.73 35.32 -54.44
CA GLU A 420 -1.43 35.53 -55.87
C GLU A 420 -0.29 34.64 -56.41
N ASP A 421 0.39 33.87 -55.55
CA ASP A 421 1.41 32.91 -55.99
C ASP A 421 0.78 31.60 -56.46
N GLU A 422 1.14 31.14 -57.67
CA GLU A 422 0.56 29.93 -58.30
C GLU A 422 0.96 28.61 -57.61
N THR A 423 1.97 28.62 -56.73
CA THR A 423 2.48 27.42 -56.05
C THR A 423 2.49 27.58 -54.52
N PHE A 424 1.48 27.02 -53.87
CA PHE A 424 1.39 26.95 -52.41
C PHE A 424 2.33 25.87 -51.85
N GLY A 425 3.30 26.28 -51.01
CA GLY A 425 4.01 25.37 -50.11
C GLY A 425 5.35 24.79 -50.57
N GLU A 426 6.00 25.35 -51.60
CA GLU A 426 7.40 25.02 -51.88
C GLU A 426 8.36 25.84 -50.99
N THR A 427 9.33 25.16 -50.37
CA THR A 427 10.43 25.78 -49.62
C THR A 427 11.30 26.64 -50.53
N THR A 428 10.91 27.89 -50.73
CA THR A 428 11.82 28.91 -51.24
C THR A 428 12.74 29.33 -50.09
N THR A 429 14.05 29.19 -50.28
CA THR A 429 15.04 29.75 -49.37
C THR A 429 14.86 31.26 -49.33
N ASN A 430 14.33 31.74 -48.21
CA ASN A 430 13.82 33.09 -48.03
C ASN A 430 14.99 34.11 -48.00
N ASN A 431 15.44 34.58 -49.17
CA ASN A 431 16.46 35.63 -49.32
C ASN A 431 15.89 37.06 -49.18
N ALA A 432 14.71 37.19 -48.58
CA ALA A 432 13.94 38.44 -48.49
C ALA A 432 14.45 39.42 -47.43
N TYR A 433 15.38 39.02 -46.56
CA TYR A 433 15.93 39.88 -45.51
C TYR A 433 17.46 39.85 -45.53
N GLU A 434 18.08 40.99 -45.27
CA GLU A 434 19.53 41.13 -45.18
C GLU A 434 19.94 41.93 -43.94
N TRP A 435 21.14 41.65 -43.45
CA TRP A 435 21.74 42.46 -42.40
C TRP A 435 22.39 43.69 -43.04
N VAL A 436 21.88 44.87 -42.71
CA VAL A 436 22.41 46.15 -43.17
C VAL A 436 23.20 46.78 -42.03
N LYS A 437 24.48 47.10 -42.30
CA LYS A 437 25.31 47.87 -41.38
C LYS A 437 24.78 49.30 -41.26
N LEU A 438 24.63 49.79 -40.04
CA LEU A 438 24.21 51.17 -39.77
C LEU A 438 25.44 52.09 -39.70
N GLU A 439 25.29 53.33 -40.19
CA GLU A 439 26.32 54.35 -40.07
C GLU A 439 26.23 55.05 -38.71
N GLY A 440 27.24 54.85 -37.86
CA GLY A 440 27.31 55.42 -36.50
C GLY A 440 26.55 54.63 -35.44
N ASP A 441 26.57 55.13 -34.20
CA ASP A 441 25.85 54.51 -33.07
C ASP A 441 24.38 54.97 -33.06
N PRO A 442 23.42 54.08 -33.36
CA PRO A 442 22.00 54.42 -33.44
C PRO A 442 21.38 54.67 -32.06
N THR A 443 22.05 54.30 -30.96
CA THR A 443 21.58 54.60 -29.60
C THR A 443 21.73 56.08 -29.25
N LEU A 444 22.65 56.80 -29.92
CA LEU A 444 22.80 58.26 -29.78
C LEU A 444 21.64 59.04 -30.40
N THR A 445 20.87 58.42 -31.30
CA THR A 445 19.66 58.99 -31.92
C THR A 445 18.37 58.42 -31.35
N GLY A 446 18.44 57.66 -30.25
CA GLY A 446 17.29 57.15 -29.49
C GLY A 446 16.78 55.77 -29.91
N ALA A 447 17.47 55.05 -30.80
CA ALA A 447 17.11 53.67 -31.13
C ALA A 447 17.55 52.68 -30.04
N THR A 448 16.76 51.63 -29.83
CA THR A 448 17.09 50.56 -28.87
C THR A 448 17.76 49.40 -29.60
N ALA A 449 18.99 49.06 -29.18
CA ALA A 449 19.68 47.86 -29.64
C ALA A 449 19.43 46.69 -28.68
N GLU A 450 19.42 45.47 -29.23
CA GLU A 450 19.30 44.23 -28.48
C GLU A 450 20.44 44.07 -27.46
N LYS A 451 20.15 43.41 -26.33
CA LYS A 451 21.09 43.31 -25.20
C LYS A 451 22.28 42.39 -25.50
N THR A 452 22.11 41.43 -26.40
CA THR A 452 23.12 40.44 -26.76
C THR A 452 24.14 41.04 -27.74
N THR A 453 25.42 40.90 -27.41
CA THR A 453 26.55 41.36 -28.24
C THR A 453 27.20 40.18 -28.94
N TYR A 454 27.58 40.33 -30.20
CA TYR A 454 28.25 39.29 -31.00
C TYR A 454 29.69 39.67 -31.29
N GLU A 455 30.63 38.73 -31.24
CA GLU A 455 32.06 39.01 -31.41
C GLU A 455 32.43 39.43 -32.84
N SER A 456 31.67 38.96 -33.84
CA SER A 456 31.86 39.30 -35.26
C SER A 456 30.54 39.24 -36.03
N PHE A 457 30.51 39.81 -37.24
CA PHE A 457 29.32 39.80 -38.10
C PHE A 457 28.94 38.37 -38.54
N GLU A 458 29.92 37.49 -38.73
CA GLU A 458 29.66 36.09 -39.05
C GLU A 458 29.09 35.34 -37.84
N ALA A 459 29.55 35.64 -36.62
CA ALA A 459 28.95 35.10 -35.40
C ALA A 459 27.49 35.57 -35.21
N LEU A 460 27.16 36.80 -35.62
CA LEU A 460 25.78 37.27 -35.66
C LEU A 460 24.94 36.45 -36.66
N LYS A 461 25.44 36.20 -37.87
CA LYS A 461 24.71 35.41 -38.89
C LYS A 461 24.50 33.95 -38.49
N GLU A 462 25.49 33.33 -37.85
CA GLU A 462 25.38 31.95 -37.37
C GLU A 462 24.38 31.84 -36.21
N ALA A 463 24.35 32.83 -35.33
CA ALA A 463 23.50 32.82 -34.14
C ALA A 463 22.07 33.34 -34.39
N VAL A 464 21.88 34.25 -35.36
CA VAL A 464 20.61 34.93 -35.63
C VAL A 464 20.36 35.01 -37.14
N ALA A 465 19.32 34.30 -37.59
CA ALA A 465 18.87 34.37 -38.97
C ALA A 465 18.28 35.76 -39.31
N ALA A 466 18.64 36.30 -40.47
CA ALA A 466 17.97 37.47 -41.05
C ALA A 466 16.60 37.04 -41.59
N ASN A 467 15.55 37.35 -40.84
CA ASN A 467 14.18 36.95 -41.15
C ASN A 467 13.16 37.99 -40.64
N ALA A 468 11.88 37.78 -40.93
CA ALA A 468 10.80 38.65 -40.51
C ALA A 468 10.76 38.91 -39.00
N SER A 469 10.98 37.88 -38.16
CA SER A 469 10.96 37.97 -36.69
C SER A 469 12.06 38.86 -36.11
N ASN A 470 13.13 39.07 -36.87
CA ASN A 470 14.23 39.95 -36.51
C ASN A 470 14.25 41.26 -37.30
N SER A 471 13.31 41.45 -38.23
CA SER A 471 13.20 42.68 -39.02
C SER A 471 13.08 43.91 -38.13
N GLY A 472 13.86 44.94 -38.43
CA GLY A 472 13.92 46.18 -37.68
C GLY A 472 14.78 46.13 -36.40
N LYS A 473 15.12 44.95 -35.87
CA LYS A 473 15.98 44.81 -34.69
C LYS A 473 17.43 45.17 -35.00
N ILE A 474 18.08 45.83 -34.04
CA ILE A 474 19.46 46.31 -34.14
C ILE A 474 20.33 45.51 -33.18
N TYR A 475 21.42 44.94 -33.68
CA TYR A 475 22.36 44.15 -32.89
C TYR A 475 23.74 44.78 -32.84
N LYS A 476 24.40 44.62 -31.70
CA LYS A 476 25.77 45.09 -31.44
C LYS A 476 26.78 44.02 -31.83
N VAL A 477 27.77 44.40 -32.62
CA VAL A 477 28.84 43.53 -33.10
C VAL A 477 30.20 44.14 -32.77
N GLY A 478 31.07 43.35 -32.13
CA GLY A 478 32.40 43.74 -31.67
C GLY A 478 32.67 43.32 -30.22
N THR A 479 33.94 43.36 -29.81
CA THR A 479 34.40 42.93 -28.48
C THR A 479 34.64 44.08 -27.50
N GLY A 480 34.28 45.31 -27.87
CA GLY A 480 34.38 46.51 -27.03
C GLY A 480 34.20 47.79 -27.86
N ASP A 481 33.96 48.93 -27.20
CA ASP A 481 33.71 50.20 -27.89
C ASP A 481 34.91 50.63 -28.78
N PRO A 482 34.65 51.13 -30.01
CA PRO A 482 33.32 51.34 -30.61
C PRO A 482 32.72 50.07 -31.23
N TYR A 483 31.45 49.79 -30.91
CA TYR A 483 30.68 48.71 -31.55
C TYR A 483 30.21 49.07 -32.96
N GLU A 484 30.11 48.07 -33.82
CA GLU A 484 29.38 48.15 -35.07
C GLU A 484 27.92 47.72 -34.85
N TYR A 485 26.99 48.39 -35.53
CA TYR A 485 25.57 48.13 -35.41
C TYR A 485 25.00 47.60 -36.73
N TYR A 486 24.27 46.49 -36.67
CA TYR A 486 23.62 45.89 -37.82
C TYR A 486 22.11 45.79 -37.58
N GLN A 487 21.32 46.17 -38.57
CA GLN A 487 19.86 46.06 -38.54
C GLN A 487 19.39 45.07 -39.59
N CYS A 488 18.49 44.16 -39.22
CA CYS A 488 17.84 43.28 -40.20
C CYS A 488 16.80 44.10 -40.96
N LYS A 489 16.92 44.16 -42.29
CA LYS A 489 15.97 44.86 -43.16
C LYS A 489 15.47 43.93 -44.25
N VAL A 490 14.29 44.24 -44.79
CA VAL A 490 13.78 43.60 -46.01
C VAL A 490 14.72 43.97 -47.16
N LYS A 491 15.21 42.97 -47.88
CA LYS A 491 16.03 43.13 -49.08
C LYS A 491 15.17 43.78 -50.17
N VAL A 492 15.56 44.98 -50.60
CA VAL A 492 14.86 45.69 -51.67
C VAL A 492 15.22 45.02 -52.99
N VAL A 493 14.29 44.24 -53.55
CA VAL A 493 14.43 43.72 -54.91
C VAL A 493 13.98 44.84 -55.86
N THR A 494 14.92 45.60 -56.42
CA THR A 494 14.58 46.50 -57.54
C THR A 494 14.10 45.66 -58.72
N PRO A 495 12.88 45.89 -59.25
CA PRO A 495 12.39 45.13 -60.41
C PRO A 495 13.29 45.38 -61.63
N PRO A 496 13.57 44.37 -62.47
CA PRO A 496 14.17 44.62 -63.78
C PRO A 496 13.17 45.41 -64.65
N ALA A 497 13.66 46.42 -65.39
CA ALA A 497 12.82 47.23 -66.27
C ALA A 497 12.16 46.38 -67.38
N PRO A 498 10.91 46.67 -67.80
CA PRO A 498 10.23 45.90 -68.82
C PRO A 498 10.95 46.03 -70.17
N ALA A 499 11.14 44.90 -70.86
CA ALA A 499 11.72 44.88 -72.20
C ALA A 499 10.70 45.44 -73.22
N ALA A 500 11.09 46.50 -73.93
CA ALA A 500 10.31 47.00 -75.07
C ALA A 500 10.66 46.23 -76.34
N THR A 501 9.66 45.84 -77.12
CA THR A 501 9.83 45.21 -78.44
C THR A 501 9.40 46.18 -79.53
N TYR A 502 10.08 46.18 -80.68
CA TYR A 502 9.77 47.05 -81.81
C TYR A 502 9.34 46.19 -83.00
N THR A 503 8.26 46.57 -83.66
CA THR A 503 7.70 45.84 -84.82
C THR A 503 7.39 46.80 -85.97
N LEU A 504 7.22 46.24 -87.18
CA LEU A 504 6.87 46.99 -88.39
C LEU A 504 5.38 46.82 -88.69
N ASP A 505 4.60 47.86 -88.41
CA ASP A 505 3.15 47.86 -88.60
C ASP A 505 2.74 48.55 -89.91
N GLU A 506 1.73 48.05 -90.62
CA GLU A 506 1.24 48.64 -91.87
C GLU A 506 0.63 50.04 -91.60
N TYR A 507 1.05 51.03 -92.38
CA TYR A 507 0.74 52.44 -92.16
C TYR A 507 0.14 53.09 -93.42
N THR A 508 -0.82 54.00 -93.21
CA THR A 508 -1.44 54.77 -94.30
C THR A 508 -0.66 56.06 -94.54
N PHE A 509 0.11 56.11 -95.62
CA PHE A 509 0.98 57.24 -95.96
C PHE A 509 0.19 58.50 -96.36
N GLN A 510 0.55 59.64 -95.78
CA GLN A 510 -0.03 60.95 -96.11
C GLN A 510 0.94 61.78 -96.96
N GLU A 511 0.58 61.95 -98.24
CA GLU A 511 1.41 62.67 -99.22
C GLU A 511 1.57 64.16 -98.83
N GLY A 512 2.82 64.61 -98.74
CA GLY A 512 3.17 65.99 -98.35
C GLY A 512 3.31 66.24 -96.84
N VAL A 513 3.08 65.23 -96.01
CA VAL A 513 3.26 65.29 -94.54
C VAL A 513 4.31 64.27 -94.07
N ASP A 514 4.24 63.04 -94.59
CA ASP A 514 5.11 61.95 -94.19
C ASP A 514 6.38 61.86 -95.08
N ASN A 515 7.52 61.53 -94.47
CA ASN A 515 8.78 61.27 -95.18
C ASN A 515 9.10 59.77 -95.18
N VAL A 516 9.55 59.25 -96.32
CA VAL A 516 10.00 57.86 -96.46
C VAL A 516 11.50 57.79 -96.19
N GLU A 517 11.90 56.95 -95.24
CA GLU A 517 13.30 56.78 -94.85
C GLU A 517 14.07 55.96 -95.91
N ALA A 518 13.50 54.83 -96.34
CA ALA A 518 14.04 54.00 -97.41
C ALA A 518 12.95 53.21 -98.14
N SER A 519 13.27 52.76 -99.36
CA SER A 519 12.36 51.97 -100.21
C SER A 519 12.91 50.57 -100.48
N TYR A 520 12.03 49.57 -100.44
CA TYR A 520 12.35 48.15 -100.59
C TYR A 520 11.42 47.48 -101.62
N ASP A 521 11.95 46.49 -102.36
CA ASP A 521 11.15 45.79 -103.38
C ASP A 521 10.09 44.85 -102.75
N THR A 522 10.42 44.20 -101.62
CA THR A 522 9.53 43.25 -100.92
C THR A 522 9.63 43.41 -99.40
N LYS A 523 8.60 42.94 -98.68
CA LYS A 523 8.55 43.01 -97.22
C LYS A 523 9.62 42.11 -96.57
N GLU A 524 9.98 40.99 -97.18
CA GLU A 524 11.04 40.14 -96.63
C GLU A 524 12.40 40.83 -96.64
N LYS A 525 12.70 41.68 -97.63
CA LYS A 525 13.94 42.47 -97.64
C LYS A 525 13.97 43.53 -96.54
N LEU A 526 12.85 44.22 -96.31
CA LEU A 526 12.71 45.17 -95.20
C LEU A 526 12.90 44.49 -93.84
N ASP A 527 12.32 43.30 -93.67
CA ASP A 527 12.45 42.53 -92.43
C ASP A 527 13.86 41.98 -92.24
N ALA A 528 14.54 41.56 -93.31
CA ALA A 528 15.91 41.07 -93.28
C ALA A 528 16.94 42.18 -92.94
N ASP A 529 16.67 43.43 -93.31
CA ASP A 529 17.49 44.59 -92.94
C ASP A 529 17.40 44.94 -91.44
N GLY A 530 16.44 44.37 -90.71
CA GLY A 530 16.38 44.46 -89.25
C GLY A 530 16.10 45.86 -88.72
N VAL A 531 15.35 46.69 -89.47
CA VAL A 531 15.11 48.10 -89.12
C VAL A 531 14.17 48.33 -87.93
N ALA A 532 13.51 47.27 -87.43
CA ALA A 532 12.62 47.34 -86.27
C ALA A 532 13.40 47.43 -84.95
N THR A 533 14.01 48.59 -84.70
CA THR A 533 14.83 48.88 -83.52
C THR A 533 14.40 50.19 -82.86
N ALA A 534 14.91 50.44 -81.65
CA ALA A 534 14.65 51.68 -80.91
C ALA A 534 15.13 52.94 -81.64
N GLU A 535 16.21 52.84 -82.43
CA GLU A 535 16.79 54.00 -83.14
C GLU A 535 15.92 54.46 -84.32
N ASN A 536 15.09 53.56 -84.86
CA ASN A 536 14.22 53.82 -86.00
C ASN A 536 12.75 54.01 -85.60
N GLU A 537 12.45 54.14 -84.30
CA GLU A 537 11.08 54.31 -83.80
C GLU A 537 10.40 55.51 -84.49
N GLY A 538 9.28 55.25 -85.17
CA GLY A 538 8.53 56.26 -85.90
C GLY A 538 8.90 56.43 -87.38
N ASN A 539 9.99 55.83 -87.85
CA ASN A 539 10.39 55.89 -89.26
C ASN A 539 9.43 55.10 -90.16
N ILE A 540 9.21 55.59 -91.38
CA ILE A 540 8.29 55.01 -92.36
C ILE A 540 9.08 54.48 -93.56
N TYR A 541 8.83 53.23 -93.93
CA TYR A 541 9.48 52.54 -95.04
C TYR A 541 8.48 52.18 -96.12
N LYS A 542 8.86 52.40 -97.39
CA LYS A 542 8.03 52.11 -98.56
C LYS A 542 8.40 50.75 -99.14
N VAL A 543 7.42 49.90 -99.40
CA VAL A 543 7.62 48.53 -99.91
C VAL A 543 6.74 48.27 -101.12
N GLY A 544 7.34 47.77 -102.21
CA GLY A 544 6.62 47.35 -103.42
C GLY A 544 7.26 47.89 -104.71
N THR A 545 6.63 47.61 -105.84
CA THR A 545 7.08 48.04 -107.18
C THR A 545 5.94 48.72 -107.94
N GLU A 546 6.26 49.45 -109.02
CA GLU A 546 5.25 50.14 -109.85
C GLU A 546 4.17 49.19 -110.41
N GLU A 547 4.48 47.90 -110.59
CA GLU A 547 3.54 46.88 -111.07
C GLU A 547 2.66 46.26 -109.96
N SER A 548 3.14 46.25 -108.70
CA SER A 548 2.47 45.56 -107.56
C SER A 548 1.76 46.50 -106.59
N GLY A 549 1.99 47.81 -106.72
CA GLY A 549 1.51 48.83 -105.78
C GLY A 549 2.40 48.96 -104.55
N TYR A 550 2.42 50.14 -103.95
CA TYR A 550 3.25 50.44 -102.79
C TYR A 550 2.46 50.36 -101.48
N LYS A 551 3.04 49.72 -100.48
CA LYS A 551 2.62 49.73 -99.07
C LYS A 551 3.65 50.45 -98.21
N TYR A 552 3.23 50.96 -97.06
CA TYR A 552 4.10 51.66 -96.13
C TYR A 552 4.05 51.00 -94.76
N TYR A 553 5.20 50.92 -94.08
CA TYR A 553 5.33 50.32 -92.77
C TYR A 553 6.04 51.28 -91.82
N LYS A 554 5.55 51.38 -90.59
CA LYS A 554 6.13 52.24 -89.54
C LYS A 554 6.70 51.37 -88.42
N VAL A 555 7.85 51.76 -87.88
CA VAL A 555 8.40 51.09 -86.69
C VAL A 555 7.65 51.60 -85.46
N THR A 556 6.96 50.69 -84.79
CA THR A 556 6.16 50.96 -83.59
C THR A 556 6.78 50.26 -82.39
N LYS A 557 6.82 50.97 -81.26
CA LYS A 557 7.22 50.41 -79.98
C LYS A 557 6.02 49.76 -79.30
N HIS A 558 6.19 48.53 -78.84
CA HIS A 558 5.23 47.79 -78.03
C HIS A 558 5.81 47.56 -76.65
N THR A 559 5.03 47.91 -75.63
CA THR A 559 5.32 47.59 -74.23
C THR A 559 4.38 46.49 -73.77
N SER A 560 4.92 45.44 -73.14
CA SER A 560 4.14 44.32 -72.60
C SER A 560 3.04 44.84 -71.67
N GLY A 561 1.79 44.89 -72.16
CA GLY A 561 0.64 45.45 -71.43
C GLY A 561 -0.39 46.21 -72.27
N GLU A 562 -0.18 46.40 -73.57
CA GLU A 562 -1.17 46.95 -74.52
C GLU A 562 -1.67 45.95 -75.55
#